data_AF-A0ABD0P3H3-F1
#
_entry.id   AF-A0ABD0P3H3-F1
#
_cell.length_a   1.000
_cell.length_b   1.000
_cell.length_c   1.000
_cell.angle_alpha   90.00
_cell.angle_beta   90.00
_cell.angle_gamma   90.00
#
_symmetry.space_group_name_H-M   'P 1'
#
loop_
_entity.id
_entity.type
_entity.pdbx_description
1 polymer ?
#
loop_
_entity_poly.entity_id
_entity_poly.type
_entity_poly.pdbx_seq_one_letter_code
_entity_poly.pdbx_strand_id
1 'polypeptide(L)' 'SPYNVLSFSESRAQHLVHHRSERFLTFNQQQLSRIYPSAYRIDSSNFNPQTYWNVGCQL' A
#
# COMPACT_ATOMS: atom_id res chain seq x y z
N SER A 1 17.41 -5.97 -1.75
CA SER A 1 18.14 -4.86 -2.39
C SER A 1 17.24 -3.63 -2.32
N PRO A 2 17.72 -2.48 -1.79
CA PRO A 2 16.91 -1.27 -1.56
C PRO A 2 16.31 -0.65 -2.84
N TYR A 3 16.61 -1.21 -4.02
CA TYR A 3 16.11 -0.77 -5.32
C TYR A 3 14.81 -1.46 -5.78
N ASN A 4 14.32 -2.48 -5.07
CA ASN A 4 13.07 -3.15 -5.43
C ASN A 4 11.89 -2.51 -4.67
N VAL A 5 11.09 -1.72 -5.40
CA VAL A 5 9.78 -1.26 -4.93
C VAL A 5 8.73 -2.32 -5.25
N LEU A 6 8.01 -2.82 -4.26
CA LEU A 6 6.87 -3.70 -4.49
C LEU A 6 5.60 -2.88 -4.69
N SER A 7 4.92 -3.12 -5.80
CA SER A 7 3.66 -2.45 -6.11
C SER A 7 2.45 -3.29 -5.69
N PHE A 8 1.47 -2.64 -5.07
CA PHE A 8 0.20 -3.22 -4.66
C PHE A 8 -0.95 -2.38 -5.22
N SER A 9 -1.99 -3.05 -5.73
CA SER A 9 -3.25 -2.36 -5.99
C SER A 9 -3.86 -1.91 -4.67
N GLU A 10 -4.62 -0.82 -4.71
CA GLU A 10 -5.42 -0.33 -3.59
C GLU A 10 -6.18 -1.45 -2.89
N SER A 11 -6.90 -2.30 -3.64
CA SER A 11 -7.69 -3.40 -3.07
C SER A 11 -6.84 -4.43 -2.32
N ARG A 12 -5.63 -4.75 -2.82
CA ARG A 12 -4.72 -5.68 -2.15
C ARG A 12 -4.09 -5.05 -0.90
N ALA A 13 -3.68 -3.79 -1.00
CA ALA A 13 -3.13 -3.04 0.12
C ALA A 13 -4.15 -2.90 1.25
N GLN A 14 -5.39 -2.58 0.91
CA GLN A 14 -6.50 -2.49 1.85
C GLN A 14 -6.72 -3.82 2.58
N HIS A 15 -6.72 -4.94 1.86
CA HIS A 15 -6.81 -6.26 2.48
C HIS A 15 -5.68 -6.53 3.48
N LEU A 16 -4.43 -6.17 3.13
CA LEU A 16 -3.27 -6.30 4.03
C LEU A 16 -3.39 -5.42 5.26
N VAL A 17 -3.84 -4.17 5.12
CA VAL A 17 -4.08 -3.27 6.26
C VAL A 17 -5.11 -3.86 7.22
N HIS A 18 -6.24 -4.38 6.72
CA HIS A 18 -7.31 -4.90 7.58
C HIS A 18 -6.98 -6.23 8.27
N HIS A 19 -6.25 -7.12 7.59
CA HIS A 19 -6.10 -8.50 8.06
C HIS A 19 -4.69 -8.84 8.54
N ARG A 20 -3.69 -8.02 8.17
CA ARG A 20 -2.25 -8.30 8.34
C ARG A 20 -1.43 -7.04 8.65
N SER A 21 -2.02 -6.03 9.29
CA SER A 21 -1.40 -4.70 9.53
C SER A 21 0.00 -4.77 10.12
N GLU A 22 0.20 -5.52 11.22
CA GLU A 22 1.50 -5.63 11.90
C GLU A 22 2.58 -6.20 10.97
N ARG A 23 2.26 -7.27 10.23
CA ARG A 23 3.19 -7.86 9.27
C ARG A 23 3.50 -6.90 8.13
N PHE A 24 2.50 -6.15 7.67
CA PHE A 24 2.70 -5.20 6.59
C PHE A 24 3.56 -4.01 7.05
N LEU A 25 3.38 -3.54 8.29
CA LEU A 25 4.24 -2.55 8.92
C LEU A 25 5.69 -3.04 9.03
N THR A 26 5.93 -4.26 9.53
CA THR A 26 7.28 -4.83 9.58
C THR A 26 7.90 -4.98 8.19
N PHE A 27 7.11 -5.40 7.20
CA PHE A 27 7.56 -5.47 5.81
C PHE A 27 8.03 -4.09 5.30
N ASN A 28 7.23 -3.05 5.56
CA ASN A 28 7.52 -1.69 5.10
C ASN A 28 8.73 -1.04 5.81
N GLN A 29 9.20 -1.58 6.92
CA GLN A 29 10.46 -1.17 7.55
C GLN A 29 11.70 -1.64 6.77
N GLN A 30 11.56 -2.67 5.92
CA GLN A 30 12.68 -3.29 5.20
C GLN A 30 12.59 -3.14 3.67
N GLN A 31 11.41 -2.87 3.13
CA GLN A 31 11.14 -2.75 1.70
C GLN A 31 10.26 -1.54 1.38
N LEU A 32 10.48 -0.96 0.20
CA LEU A 32 9.60 0.09 -0.32
C LEU A 32 8.34 -0.52 -0.91
N SER A 33 7.19 0.02 -0.53
CA SER A 33 5.89 -0.32 -1.09
C SER A 33 5.27 0.87 -1.81
N ARG A 34 4.73 0.59 -3.00
CA ARG A 34 3.94 1.51 -3.81
C ARG A 34 2.49 1.07 -3.89
N ILE A 35 1.56 1.94 -3.52
CA ILE A 35 0.13 1.72 -3.66
C ILE A 35 -0.38 2.50 -4.88
N TYR A 36 -1.07 1.82 -5.79
CA TYR A 36 -1.69 2.49 -6.94
C TYR A 36 -3.21 2.33 -6.93
N PRO A 37 -3.95 3.31 -7.48
CA PRO A 37 -5.42 3.30 -7.50
C PRO A 37 -5.98 2.02 -8.12
N SER A 38 -7.11 1.54 -7.60
CA SER A 38 -7.81 0.40 -8.18
C SER A 38 -8.27 0.70 -9.62
N ALA A 39 -8.23 -0.31 -10.50
CA ALA A 39 -8.75 -0.19 -11.86
C ALA A 39 -10.26 0.14 -11.92
N TYR A 40 -10.99 -0.07 -10.82
CA TYR A 40 -12.40 0.31 -10.71
C TYR A 40 -12.63 1.84 -10.59
N ARG A 41 -11.58 2.62 -10.32
CA ARG A 41 -11.65 4.09 -10.25
C ARG A 41 -11.57 4.71 -11.64
N ILE A 42 -12.58 4.43 -12.47
CA ILE A 42 -12.64 4.87 -13.86
C ILE A 42 -12.77 6.39 -14.03
N ASP A 43 -13.19 7.09 -12.96
CA ASP A 43 -13.35 8.53 -12.90
C ASP A 43 -12.07 9.28 -12.45
N SER A 44 -10.94 8.57 -12.32
CA SER A 44 -9.70 9.10 -11.74
C SER A 44 -9.84 9.61 -10.30
N SER A 45 -10.86 9.16 -9.56
CA SER A 45 -10.95 9.43 -8.12
C SER A 45 -9.71 8.91 -7.38
N ASN A 46 -9.37 9.55 -6.26
CA ASN A 46 -8.25 9.13 -5.43
C ASN A 46 -8.74 8.42 -4.16
N PHE A 47 -7.93 7.50 -3.64
CA PHE A 47 -8.16 6.89 -2.33
C PHE A 47 -7.61 7.78 -1.21
N ASN A 48 -8.02 7.54 0.04
CA ASN A 48 -7.44 8.21 1.21
C ASN A 48 -6.05 7.62 1.52
N PRO A 49 -4.95 8.38 1.40
CA PRO A 49 -3.61 7.85 1.58
C PRO A 49 -3.24 7.59 3.06
N GLN A 50 -3.92 8.23 4.02
CA GLN A 50 -3.60 8.12 5.45
C GLN A 50 -3.63 6.67 5.95
N THR A 51 -4.58 5.87 5.45
CA THR A 51 -4.70 4.45 5.78
C THR A 51 -3.41 3.67 5.51
N TYR A 52 -2.72 3.99 4.41
CA TYR A 52 -1.50 3.30 3.99
C TYR A 52 -0.25 3.89 4.63
N TRP A 53 -0.22 5.20 4.87
CA TRP A 53 0.84 5.86 5.63
C TRP A 53 0.93 5.34 7.07
N ASN A 54 -0.22 5.06 7.69
CA ASN A 54 -0.27 4.51 9.04
C ASN A 54 0.40 3.13 9.17
N VAL A 55 0.56 2.39 8.05
CA VAL A 55 1.29 1.12 8.01
C VAL A 55 2.66 1.23 7.32
N GLY A 56 3.15 2.45 7.10
CA GLY A 56 4.50 2.71 6.60
C GLY A 56 4.69 2.63 5.09
N CYS A 57 3.63 2.59 4.27
CA CYS A 57 3.78 2.63 2.81
C CYS A 57 4.35 3.99 2.35
N GLN A 58 5.30 3.95 1.41
CA GLN A 58 6.07 5.14 1.01
C GLN A 58 5.61 5.78 -0.30
N LEU A 59 5.01 5.00 -1.20
CA LEU A 59 4.74 5.38 -2.60
C LEU A 59 3.30 5.07 -3.03
#